data_AF-A0A5E4FK87-F1
#
_entry.id   AF-A0A5E4FK87-F1
#
_cell.length_a   1.000
_cell.length_b   1.000
_cell.length_c   1.000
_cell.angle_alpha   90.00
_cell.angle_beta   90.00
_cell.angle_gamma   90.00
#
_symmetry.space_group_name_H-M   'P 1'
#
loop_
_entity.id
_entity.type
_entity.pdbx_description
1 polymer ?
#
loop_
_entity_poly.entity_id
_entity_poly.type
_entity_poly.pdbx_seq_one_letter_code
_entity_poly.pdbx_strand_id
1 'polypeptide(L)'
;MASSGSDLFDGQVEENKNFHENFGEMLSTLPKGLGAGGCYYQYQGFWYSSVWLLGTIWAQRSFRARDTDILLAASPKSGTTWMKALMFAIVNRKRYPHLPSSSLASHPLLTKSPHNCVPYLEVRDEEHMIGGNPIAYLDSLPPSSPRLLSTHIPYTSLPKSILSDSGGRIVYIARNPKDVFVSYWSFCQKFKSKTDPSKGQPLAAISMEEAFELFCKGVSITGPFWDHVLDYWKASLERPDQVVFMKYEDMKMDTMQHVKRLAEFMGHPFSLEEERQGVVQEIINLCSFQNLSNLEVNKSGAYRVHIASQTGQTPLLVNNSAFFRRGEVGDSKNHLTVEMLEHLDKITEEKLGSFGLKL
;
A
#
# COMPACT_ATOMS: atom_id res chain seq x y z
N MET A 1 19.99 -4.22 41.63
CA MET A 1 18.73 -4.96 41.44
C MET A 1 18.53 -5.10 39.95
N ALA A 2 18.75 -6.30 39.43
CA ALA A 2 18.51 -6.61 38.03
C ALA A 2 17.01 -6.86 37.87
N SER A 3 16.27 -5.98 37.19
CA SER A 3 14.93 -6.34 36.70
C SER A 3 15.13 -7.30 35.53
N SER A 4 14.70 -8.53 35.72
CA SER A 4 14.79 -9.61 34.75
C SER A 4 14.06 -9.24 33.47
N GLY A 5 14.67 -9.51 32.31
CA GLY A 5 14.04 -9.34 31.00
C GLY A 5 12.78 -10.19 30.77
N SER A 6 12.39 -11.04 31.74
CA SER A 6 11.10 -11.74 31.78
C SER A 6 9.92 -10.78 31.95
N ASP A 7 10.05 -9.78 32.82
CA ASP A 7 8.90 -8.97 33.27
C ASP A 7 8.46 -7.97 32.20
N LEU A 8 9.41 -7.50 31.38
CA LEU A 8 9.14 -6.65 30.21
C LEU A 8 8.48 -7.44 29.08
N PHE A 9 8.86 -8.71 28.92
CA PHE A 9 8.30 -9.58 27.88
C PHE A 9 6.89 -10.02 28.25
N ASP A 10 6.66 -10.43 29.50
CA ASP A 10 5.36 -10.82 30.02
C ASP A 10 4.37 -9.63 30.00
N GLY A 11 4.82 -8.42 30.36
CA GLY A 11 3.99 -7.21 30.29
C GLY A 11 3.55 -6.84 28.87
N GLN A 12 4.44 -7.00 27.87
CA GLN A 12 4.08 -6.78 26.46
C GLN A 12 3.12 -7.84 25.92
N VAL A 13 3.26 -9.09 26.36
CA VAL A 13 2.34 -10.19 25.98
C VAL A 13 0.94 -9.95 26.54
N GLU A 14 0.83 -9.48 27.79
CA GLU A 14 -0.44 -9.14 28.44
C GLU A 14 -1.13 -7.92 27.79
N GLU A 15 -0.37 -6.86 27.49
CA GLU A 15 -0.89 -5.70 26.74
C GLU A 15 -1.41 -6.08 25.35
N ASN A 16 -0.69 -6.96 24.64
CA ASN A 16 -1.09 -7.44 23.32
C ASN A 16 -2.39 -8.25 23.39
N LYS A 17 -2.53 -9.15 24.37
CA LYS A 17 -3.78 -9.90 24.60
C LYS A 17 -4.96 -8.96 24.88
N ASN A 18 -4.79 -8.03 25.81
CA ASN A 18 -5.81 -7.03 26.14
C ASN A 18 -6.19 -6.18 24.92
N PHE A 19 -5.23 -5.82 24.07
CA PHE A 19 -5.53 -5.11 22.83
C PHE A 19 -6.40 -5.94 21.86
N HIS A 20 -6.12 -7.22 21.71
CA HIS A 20 -6.85 -8.11 20.81
C HIS A 20 -8.29 -8.37 21.26
N GLU A 21 -8.52 -8.62 22.55
CA GLU A 21 -9.86 -8.79 23.11
C GLU A 21 -10.71 -7.52 22.91
N ASN A 22 -10.13 -6.36 23.23
CA ASN A 22 -10.77 -5.05 22.98
C ASN A 22 -11.03 -4.79 21.49
N PHE A 23 -10.20 -5.31 20.59
CA PHE A 23 -10.38 -5.13 19.15
C PHE A 23 -11.60 -5.89 18.62
N GLY A 24 -11.86 -7.11 19.11
CA GLY A 24 -13.04 -7.90 18.76
C GLY A 24 -14.34 -7.19 19.18
N GLU A 25 -14.38 -6.68 20.41
CA GLU A 25 -15.50 -5.88 20.91
C GLU A 25 -15.69 -4.61 20.07
N MET A 26 -14.62 -3.86 19.82
CA MET A 26 -14.66 -2.66 18.97
C MET A 26 -15.23 -2.98 17.58
N LEU A 27 -14.72 -4.03 16.89
CA LEU A 27 -15.24 -4.44 15.58
C LEU A 27 -16.74 -4.77 15.60
N SER A 28 -17.26 -5.27 16.71
CA SER A 28 -18.68 -5.60 16.84
C SER A 28 -19.58 -4.35 16.85
N THR A 29 -19.05 -3.21 17.30
CA THR A 29 -19.77 -1.93 17.41
C THR A 29 -19.66 -1.04 16.17
N LEU A 30 -18.67 -1.27 15.30
CA LEU A 30 -18.46 -0.45 14.11
C LEU A 30 -19.52 -0.73 13.03
N PRO A 31 -19.95 0.30 12.27
CA PRO A 31 -20.78 0.10 11.08
C PRO A 31 -20.11 -0.88 10.11
N LYS A 32 -20.90 -1.81 9.56
CA LYS A 32 -20.41 -2.86 8.66
C LYS A 32 -21.01 -2.68 7.26
N GLY A 33 -20.19 -2.98 6.26
CA GLY A 33 -20.57 -2.98 4.85
C GLY A 33 -20.06 -4.24 4.17
N LEU A 34 -20.70 -4.63 3.07
CA LEU A 34 -20.21 -5.68 2.18
C LEU A 34 -19.74 -5.02 0.90
N GLY A 35 -18.56 -5.40 0.39
CA GLY A 35 -18.09 -4.98 -0.93
C GLY A 35 -17.23 -6.04 -1.62
N ALA A 36 -16.50 -5.65 -2.67
CA ALA A 36 -15.88 -6.59 -3.61
C ALA A 36 -14.94 -7.60 -2.93
N GLY A 37 -14.17 -7.16 -1.93
CA GLY A 37 -13.25 -7.97 -1.15
C GLY A 37 -13.82 -8.50 0.17
N GLY A 38 -15.14 -8.48 0.37
CA GLY A 38 -15.81 -9.03 1.55
C GLY A 38 -16.32 -7.97 2.53
N CYS A 39 -16.34 -8.32 3.81
CA CYS A 39 -16.86 -7.46 4.87
C CYS A 39 -15.88 -6.33 5.22
N TYR A 40 -16.41 -5.11 5.32
CA TYR A 40 -15.71 -3.91 5.75
C TYR A 40 -16.32 -3.32 7.01
N TYR A 41 -15.49 -2.63 7.77
CA TYR A 41 -15.81 -1.92 9.00
C TYR A 41 -15.47 -0.45 8.81
N GLN A 42 -16.39 0.44 9.16
CA GLN A 42 -16.16 1.87 9.07
C GLN A 42 -15.41 2.36 10.31
N TYR A 43 -14.27 3.00 10.10
CA TYR A 43 -13.43 3.58 11.15
C TYR A 43 -12.87 4.92 10.69
N GLN A 44 -13.03 5.98 11.50
CA GLN A 44 -12.55 7.33 11.17
C GLN A 44 -12.99 7.83 9.77
N GLY A 45 -14.19 7.47 9.33
CA GLY A 45 -14.73 7.87 8.02
C GLY A 45 -14.37 6.96 6.85
N PHE A 46 -13.50 5.96 7.03
CA PHE A 46 -13.05 5.06 5.97
C PHE A 46 -13.38 3.59 6.23
N TRP A 47 -13.40 2.78 5.18
CA TRP A 47 -13.77 1.37 5.22
C TRP A 47 -12.54 0.45 5.24
N TYR A 48 -12.48 -0.49 6.17
CA TYR A 48 -11.35 -1.40 6.31
C TYR A 48 -11.80 -2.85 6.40
N SER A 49 -11.02 -3.81 5.92
CA SER A 49 -11.19 -5.18 6.41
C SER A 49 -10.64 -5.27 7.84
N SER A 50 -11.06 -6.29 8.60
CA SER A 50 -10.59 -6.50 9.98
C SER A 50 -9.06 -6.49 10.09
N VAL A 51 -8.37 -7.13 9.13
CA VAL A 51 -6.91 -7.24 9.11
C VAL A 51 -6.23 -5.88 8.95
N TRP A 52 -6.66 -5.10 7.95
CA TRP A 52 -6.08 -3.78 7.69
C TRP A 52 -6.44 -2.79 8.81
N LEU A 53 -7.62 -2.91 9.43
CA LEU A 53 -8.01 -2.07 10.55
C LEU A 53 -7.17 -2.33 11.80
N LEU A 54 -6.93 -3.61 12.14
CA LEU A 54 -6.08 -4.00 13.26
C LEU A 54 -4.68 -3.40 13.12
N GLY A 55 -4.11 -3.55 11.93
CA GLY A 55 -2.81 -2.98 11.57
C GLY A 55 -2.76 -1.46 11.65
N THR A 56 -3.83 -0.80 11.18
CA THR A 56 -3.96 0.67 11.22
C THR A 56 -3.93 1.18 12.65
N ILE A 57 -4.68 0.55 13.56
CA ILE A 57 -4.73 0.95 14.97
C ILE A 57 -3.39 0.69 15.66
N TRP A 58 -2.73 -0.43 15.35
CA TRP A 58 -1.36 -0.71 15.82
C TRP A 58 -0.39 0.39 15.39
N ALA A 59 -0.41 0.76 14.11
CA ALA A 59 0.43 1.82 13.59
C ALA A 59 0.14 3.15 14.29
N GLN A 60 -1.14 3.53 14.44
CA GLN A 60 -1.53 4.79 15.10
C GLN A 60 -1.03 4.89 16.55
N ARG A 61 -1.05 3.78 17.30
CA ARG A 61 -0.63 3.74 18.71
C ARG A 61 0.89 3.71 18.85
N SER A 62 1.56 2.87 18.07
CA SER A 62 2.93 2.46 18.37
C SER A 62 3.96 3.00 17.38
N PHE A 63 3.58 3.33 16.13
CA PHE A 63 4.56 3.78 15.15
C PHE A 63 5.14 5.15 15.51
N ARG A 64 6.47 5.23 15.46
CA ARG A 64 7.24 6.46 15.65
C ARG A 64 8.03 6.70 14.36
N ALA A 65 7.59 7.68 13.59
CA ALA A 65 8.28 8.11 12.39
C ALA A 65 9.68 8.65 12.71
N ARG A 66 10.60 8.48 11.76
CA ARG A 66 11.91 9.12 11.71
C ARG A 66 11.87 10.18 10.60
N ASP A 67 12.64 11.24 10.76
CA ASP A 67 12.82 12.29 9.75
C ASP A 67 13.39 11.76 8.41
N THR A 68 14.10 10.65 8.47
CA THR A 68 14.63 9.91 7.32
C THR A 68 13.64 8.92 6.68
N ASP A 69 12.48 8.66 7.27
CA ASP A 69 11.53 7.70 6.71
C ASP A 69 10.97 8.17 5.37
N ILE A 70 10.73 7.21 4.47
CA ILE A 70 10.07 7.45 3.18
C ILE A 70 8.87 6.52 3.08
N LEU A 71 7.67 7.10 3.03
CA LEU A 71 6.40 6.39 3.02
C LEU A 71 5.73 6.49 1.65
N LEU A 72 5.54 5.35 0.98
CA LEU A 72 4.68 5.25 -0.20
C LEU A 72 3.21 5.07 0.21
N ALA A 73 2.40 6.11 0.06
CA ALA A 73 0.97 6.05 0.25
C ALA A 73 0.22 5.90 -1.08
N ALA A 74 -0.89 5.16 -1.08
CA ALA A 74 -1.77 5.05 -2.24
C ALA A 74 -3.14 4.52 -1.81
N SER A 75 -4.21 4.94 -2.50
CA SER A 75 -5.42 4.11 -2.49
C SER A 75 -5.12 2.77 -3.20
N PRO A 76 -5.60 1.62 -2.71
CA PRO A 76 -5.31 0.31 -3.29
C PRO A 76 -5.52 0.27 -4.80
N LYS A 77 -4.60 -0.43 -5.48
CA LYS A 77 -4.60 -0.64 -6.95
C LYS A 77 -4.25 0.60 -7.81
N SER A 78 -3.77 1.67 -7.19
CA SER A 78 -3.31 2.89 -7.89
C SER A 78 -1.86 2.85 -8.39
N GLY A 79 -1.18 1.69 -8.36
CA GLY A 79 0.20 1.54 -8.85
C GLY A 79 1.26 1.24 -7.78
N THR A 80 0.85 0.90 -6.56
CA THR A 80 1.73 0.66 -5.41
C THR A 80 2.85 -0.35 -5.70
N THR A 81 2.56 -1.50 -6.34
CA THR A 81 3.58 -2.52 -6.64
C THR A 81 4.72 -1.97 -7.51
N TRP A 82 4.38 -1.14 -8.50
CA TRP A 82 5.37 -0.53 -9.39
C TRP A 82 6.19 0.54 -8.66
N MET A 83 5.52 1.39 -7.87
CA MET A 83 6.18 2.39 -7.05
C MET A 83 7.11 1.79 -6.00
N LYS A 84 6.70 0.70 -5.32
CA LYS A 84 7.57 -0.05 -4.39
C LYS A 84 8.86 -0.51 -5.08
N ALA A 85 8.75 -1.08 -6.29
CA ALA A 85 9.91 -1.55 -7.05
C ALA A 85 10.85 -0.38 -7.42
N LEU A 86 10.30 0.70 -7.97
CA LEU A 86 11.06 1.89 -8.35
C LEU A 86 11.77 2.52 -7.14
N MET A 87 11.02 2.79 -6.07
CA MET A 87 11.57 3.41 -4.86
C MET A 87 12.67 2.54 -4.24
N PHE A 88 12.46 1.23 -4.17
CA PHE A 88 13.48 0.31 -3.65
C PHE A 88 14.75 0.31 -4.49
N ALA A 89 14.61 0.22 -5.82
CA ALA A 89 15.74 0.23 -6.75
C ALA A 89 16.51 1.57 -6.66
N ILE A 90 15.81 2.71 -6.62
CA ILE A 90 16.44 4.04 -6.51
C ILE A 90 17.25 4.17 -5.21
N VAL A 91 16.67 3.82 -4.07
CA VAL A 91 17.32 3.97 -2.75
C VAL A 91 18.51 3.02 -2.62
N ASN A 92 18.44 1.82 -3.21
CA ASN A 92 19.45 0.78 -3.06
C ASN A 92 20.40 0.61 -4.25
N ARG A 93 20.32 1.45 -5.30
CA ARG A 93 21.11 1.30 -6.52
C ARG A 93 22.63 1.26 -6.31
N LYS A 94 23.15 1.91 -5.26
CA LYS A 94 24.57 1.85 -4.90
C LYS A 94 24.96 0.53 -4.22
N ARG A 95 24.02 -0.08 -3.50
CA ARG A 95 24.21 -1.37 -2.82
C ARG A 95 24.07 -2.54 -3.80
N TYR A 96 23.17 -2.40 -4.77
CA TYR A 96 22.91 -3.41 -5.80
C TYR A 96 23.09 -2.77 -7.19
N PRO A 97 24.35 -2.53 -7.63
CA PRO A 97 24.61 -1.85 -8.90
C PRO A 97 24.09 -2.67 -10.09
N HIS A 98 23.50 -1.98 -11.05
CA HIS A 98 22.81 -2.54 -12.23
C HIS A 98 23.74 -2.88 -13.42
N LEU A 99 25.06 -2.80 -13.22
CA LEU A 99 26.09 -2.93 -14.27
C LEU A 99 26.00 -4.25 -15.08
N PRO A 100 26.32 -4.22 -16.39
CA PRO A 100 26.14 -5.35 -17.27
C PRO A 100 27.31 -6.34 -17.12
N SER A 101 27.05 -7.50 -16.49
CA SER A 101 27.55 -8.83 -16.93
C SER A 101 27.49 -9.91 -15.82
N SER A 102 27.21 -9.57 -14.56
CA SER A 102 27.09 -10.60 -13.50
C SER A 102 26.40 -10.18 -12.20
N SER A 103 26.20 -8.88 -11.93
CA SER A 103 25.61 -8.42 -10.64
C SER A 103 24.09 -8.40 -10.59
N LEU A 104 23.40 -8.39 -11.74
CA LEU A 104 21.94 -8.44 -11.81
C LEU A 104 21.37 -9.65 -11.04
N ALA A 105 22.07 -10.79 -11.02
CA ALA A 105 21.65 -12.00 -10.33
C ALA A 105 21.42 -11.83 -8.81
N SER A 106 21.89 -10.73 -8.21
CA SER A 106 21.77 -10.46 -6.77
C SER A 106 20.70 -9.43 -6.40
N HIS A 107 20.06 -8.76 -7.37
CA HIS A 107 19.12 -7.69 -7.04
C HIS A 107 17.86 -8.27 -6.36
N PRO A 108 17.45 -7.78 -5.16
CA PRO A 108 16.33 -8.37 -4.41
C PRO A 108 15.01 -8.45 -5.19
N LEU A 109 14.72 -7.49 -6.07
CA LEU A 109 13.51 -7.53 -6.92
C LEU A 109 13.47 -8.71 -7.91
N LEU A 110 14.57 -9.42 -8.16
CA LEU A 110 14.56 -10.63 -8.99
C LEU A 110 14.10 -11.88 -8.23
N THR A 111 14.25 -11.89 -6.90
CA THR A 111 13.99 -13.05 -6.04
C THR A 111 12.93 -12.80 -4.96
N LYS A 112 12.49 -11.55 -4.79
CA LYS A 112 11.44 -11.12 -3.85
C LYS A 112 10.41 -10.25 -4.55
N SER A 113 9.15 -10.36 -4.12
CA SER A 113 8.11 -9.44 -4.58
C SER A 113 8.42 -8.01 -4.14
N PRO A 114 8.07 -6.97 -4.93
CA PRO A 114 8.15 -5.58 -4.48
C PRO A 114 7.48 -5.33 -3.12
N HIS A 115 6.43 -6.10 -2.78
CA HIS A 115 5.74 -6.02 -1.49
C HIS A 115 6.57 -6.51 -0.30
N ASN A 116 7.56 -7.39 -0.52
CA ASN A 116 8.52 -7.80 0.51
C ASN A 116 9.69 -6.82 0.63
N CYS A 117 10.06 -6.15 -0.47
CA CYS A 117 11.15 -5.17 -0.47
C CYS A 117 10.76 -3.84 0.20
N VAL A 118 9.48 -3.45 0.07
CA VAL A 118 8.91 -2.25 0.70
C VAL A 118 7.65 -2.67 1.45
N PRO A 119 7.74 -3.00 2.74
CA PRO A 119 6.61 -3.57 3.47
C PRO A 119 5.57 -2.49 3.84
N TYR A 120 4.35 -2.91 4.17
CA TYR A 120 3.25 -2.00 4.51
C TYR A 120 3.27 -1.61 5.98
N LEU A 121 3.22 -0.34 6.36
CA LEU A 121 3.21 0.10 7.76
C LEU A 121 2.27 -0.73 8.65
N GLU A 122 1.07 -0.99 8.18
CA GLU A 122 -0.01 -1.68 8.88
C GLU A 122 0.02 -3.22 8.80
N VAL A 123 0.86 -3.84 7.97
CA VAL A 123 0.92 -5.32 7.89
C VAL A 123 2.35 -5.86 7.76
N ARG A 124 2.64 -6.98 8.41
CA ARG A 124 3.94 -7.67 8.38
C ARG A 124 3.78 -9.15 8.05
N ASP A 125 4.88 -9.78 7.68
CA ASP A 125 4.99 -11.24 7.69
C ASP A 125 5.39 -11.74 9.10
N GLU A 126 5.34 -13.06 9.32
CA GLU A 126 5.61 -13.67 10.63
C GLU A 126 7.00 -13.37 11.16
N GLU A 127 7.99 -13.41 10.26
CA GLU A 127 9.41 -13.24 10.58
C GLU A 127 9.69 -11.84 11.14
N HIS A 128 8.84 -10.87 10.81
CA HIS A 128 8.94 -9.48 11.27
C HIS A 128 7.93 -9.13 12.37
N MET A 129 7.29 -10.12 13.01
CA MET A 129 6.46 -9.92 14.21
C MET A 129 7.29 -10.16 15.47
N ILE A 130 7.66 -9.09 16.19
CA ILE A 130 8.38 -9.21 17.47
C ILE A 130 7.35 -9.14 18.61
N GLY A 131 7.21 -10.24 19.36
CA GLY A 131 6.25 -10.34 20.48
C GLY A 131 4.79 -10.21 20.07
N GLY A 132 4.45 -10.38 18.77
CA GLY A 132 3.11 -10.14 18.23
C GLY A 132 2.84 -8.69 17.79
N ASN A 133 3.83 -7.79 17.94
CA ASN A 133 3.72 -6.40 17.51
C ASN A 133 4.34 -6.20 16.10
N PRO A 134 3.55 -5.80 15.09
CA PRO A 134 4.05 -5.57 13.72
C PRO A 134 4.96 -4.33 13.58
N ILE A 135 4.98 -3.46 14.58
CA ILE A 135 5.74 -2.22 14.57
C ILE A 135 7.11 -2.39 15.21
N ALA A 136 7.24 -3.25 16.22
CA ALA A 136 8.49 -3.41 16.99
C ALA A 136 9.71 -3.75 16.11
N TYR A 137 9.53 -4.53 15.04
CA TYR A 137 10.59 -4.78 14.08
C TYR A 137 11.12 -3.50 13.42
N LEU A 138 10.23 -2.55 13.08
CA LEU A 138 10.62 -1.29 12.46
C LEU A 138 11.47 -0.42 13.37
N ASP A 139 11.26 -0.51 14.68
CA ASP A 139 12.05 0.22 15.66
C ASP A 139 13.43 -0.41 15.84
N SER A 140 13.56 -1.73 15.62
CA SER A 140 14.84 -2.45 15.63
C SER A 140 15.75 -2.13 14.42
N LEU A 141 15.20 -1.56 13.34
CA LEU A 141 15.99 -1.25 12.14
C LEU A 141 17.00 -0.12 12.43
N PRO A 142 18.25 -0.22 11.93
CA PRO A 142 19.29 0.78 12.19
C PRO A 142 18.85 2.21 11.81
N PRO A 143 19.22 3.24 12.58
CA PRO A 143 18.89 4.63 12.27
C PRO A 143 19.69 5.19 11.08
N SER A 144 20.80 4.55 10.69
CA SER A 144 21.67 4.97 9.61
C SER A 144 21.12 4.71 8.20
N SER A 145 19.97 4.03 8.08
CA SER A 145 19.30 3.76 6.81
C SER A 145 17.86 4.26 6.89
N PRO A 146 17.38 5.02 5.88
CA PRO A 146 15.98 5.41 5.83
C PRO A 146 15.10 4.15 5.76
N ARG A 147 13.98 4.14 6.50
CA ARG A 147 13.00 3.06 6.37
C ARG A 147 12.12 3.38 5.18
N LEU A 148 12.18 2.51 4.16
CA LEU A 148 11.31 2.58 3.02
C LEU A 148 10.05 1.75 3.29
N LEU A 149 8.93 2.41 3.52
CA LEU A 149 7.65 1.80 3.90
C LEU A 149 6.56 2.16 2.90
N SER A 150 5.42 1.50 3.01
CA SER A 150 4.22 1.81 2.22
C SER A 150 2.96 1.76 3.07
N THR A 151 1.87 2.34 2.62
CA THR A 151 0.59 2.27 3.34
C THR A 151 -0.60 2.50 2.41
N HIS A 152 -1.74 1.95 2.82
CA HIS A 152 -3.05 2.28 2.28
C HIS A 152 -3.89 3.09 3.27
N ILE A 153 -3.33 3.48 4.42
CA ILE A 153 -4.03 4.29 5.41
C ILE A 153 -4.36 5.68 4.80
N PRO A 154 -5.61 6.16 4.92
CA PRO A 154 -5.99 7.52 4.56
C PRO A 154 -5.15 8.55 5.33
N TYR A 155 -4.84 9.68 4.70
CA TYR A 155 -3.93 10.67 5.28
C TYR A 155 -4.34 11.13 6.68
N THR A 156 -5.64 11.41 6.90
CA THR A 156 -6.20 11.83 8.18
C THR A 156 -6.17 10.74 9.26
N SER A 157 -5.98 9.47 8.87
CA SER A 157 -5.83 8.32 9.76
C SER A 157 -4.37 7.90 9.96
N LEU A 158 -3.38 8.59 9.37
CA LEU A 158 -1.97 8.25 9.58
C LEU A 158 -1.56 8.44 11.05
N PRO A 159 -0.54 7.70 11.54
CA PRO A 159 0.07 7.97 12.84
C PRO A 159 0.50 9.44 12.94
N LYS A 160 0.18 10.09 14.08
CA LYS A 160 0.51 11.50 14.31
C LYS A 160 2.00 11.83 14.15
N SER A 161 2.88 10.85 14.42
CA SER A 161 4.32 11.00 14.22
C SER A 161 4.69 11.26 12.75
N ILE A 162 4.00 10.62 11.80
CA ILE A 162 4.18 10.83 10.35
C ILE A 162 3.65 12.20 9.92
N LEU A 163 2.60 12.69 10.58
CA LEU A 163 2.00 13.99 10.27
C LEU A 163 2.79 15.18 10.86
N SER A 164 3.84 14.95 11.65
CA SER A 164 4.69 16.00 12.21
C SER A 164 5.72 16.55 11.21
N ASP A 165 6.35 17.69 11.54
CA ASP A 165 7.44 18.28 10.73
C ASP A 165 8.69 17.36 10.66
N SER A 166 8.83 16.43 11.61
CA SER A 166 9.86 15.39 11.63
C SER A 166 9.36 14.03 11.14
N GLY A 167 8.21 13.99 10.45
CA GLY A 167 7.51 12.76 10.08
C GLY A 167 8.06 12.01 8.86
N GLY A 168 9.16 12.49 8.28
CA GLY A 168 9.75 11.94 7.07
C GLY A 168 9.08 12.49 5.80
N ARG A 169 9.18 11.74 4.71
CA ARG A 169 8.60 12.09 3.40
C ARG A 169 7.53 11.09 2.98
N ILE A 170 6.49 11.59 2.32
CA ILE A 170 5.37 10.84 1.79
C ILE A 170 5.36 10.98 0.28
N VAL A 171 5.40 9.84 -0.42
CA VAL A 171 5.12 9.75 -1.85
C VAL A 171 3.72 9.21 -2.01
N TYR A 172 2.81 9.99 -2.58
CA TYR A 172 1.47 9.54 -2.91
C TYR A 172 1.34 9.24 -4.40
N ILE A 173 0.79 8.07 -4.76
CA ILE A 173 0.44 7.73 -6.14
C ILE A 173 -1.08 7.61 -6.31
N ALA A 174 -1.64 8.47 -7.15
CA ALA A 174 -3.03 8.44 -7.58
C ALA A 174 -3.16 7.80 -8.96
N ARG A 175 -4.37 7.36 -9.29
CA ARG A 175 -4.71 6.77 -10.58
C ARG A 175 -6.16 7.07 -10.92
N ASN A 176 -6.51 7.07 -12.21
CA ASN A 176 -7.89 7.23 -12.65
C ASN A 176 -8.85 6.23 -11.95
N PRO A 177 -9.94 6.69 -11.32
CA PRO A 177 -10.83 5.83 -10.52
C PRO A 177 -11.47 4.70 -11.33
N LYS A 178 -11.71 4.89 -12.64
CA LYS A 178 -12.31 3.88 -13.53
C LYS A 178 -11.40 2.66 -13.64
N ASP A 179 -10.11 2.91 -13.85
CA ASP A 179 -9.10 1.86 -13.90
C ASP A 179 -8.81 1.25 -12.53
N VAL A 180 -8.86 2.06 -11.46
CA VAL A 180 -8.72 1.58 -10.08
C VAL A 180 -9.82 0.57 -9.77
N PHE A 181 -11.09 0.90 -10.05
CA PHE A 181 -12.22 0.02 -9.81
C PHE A 181 -12.05 -1.33 -10.53
N VAL A 182 -11.75 -1.32 -11.83
CA VAL A 182 -11.57 -2.57 -12.60
C VAL A 182 -10.41 -3.41 -12.08
N SER A 183 -9.30 -2.76 -11.72
CA SER A 183 -8.13 -3.42 -11.13
C SER A 183 -8.45 -4.02 -9.76
N TYR A 184 -9.25 -3.31 -8.96
CA TYR A 184 -9.69 -3.73 -7.64
C TYR A 184 -10.66 -4.89 -7.69
N TRP A 185 -11.71 -4.78 -8.50
CA TRP A 185 -12.65 -5.86 -8.74
C TRP A 185 -11.93 -7.14 -9.18
N SER A 186 -11.10 -7.05 -10.22
CA SER A 186 -10.34 -8.20 -10.73
C SER A 186 -9.42 -8.83 -9.68
N PHE A 187 -8.82 -7.99 -8.81
CA PHE A 187 -7.99 -8.46 -7.72
C PHE A 187 -8.81 -9.21 -6.67
N CYS A 188 -9.95 -8.66 -6.24
CA CYS A 188 -10.85 -9.28 -5.28
C CYS A 188 -11.37 -10.65 -5.75
N GLN A 189 -11.63 -10.82 -7.05
CA GLN A 189 -12.10 -12.09 -7.62
C GLN A 189 -11.07 -13.23 -7.55
N LYS A 190 -9.79 -12.92 -7.29
CA LYS A 190 -8.74 -13.92 -7.05
C LYS A 190 -8.77 -14.51 -5.63
N PHE A 191 -9.52 -13.92 -4.68
CA PHE A 191 -9.60 -14.35 -3.27
C PHE A 191 -10.89 -15.12 -2.97
N LYS A 192 -11.11 -16.24 -3.67
CA LYS A 192 -12.38 -16.99 -3.69
C LYS A 192 -12.84 -17.61 -2.36
N SER A 193 -12.10 -17.51 -1.25
CA SER A 193 -12.61 -17.94 0.07
C SER A 193 -13.42 -16.81 0.73
N LYS A 194 -14.57 -16.46 0.15
CA LYS A 194 -15.50 -15.53 0.79
C LYS A 194 -16.35 -16.31 1.79
N THR A 195 -15.80 -16.68 2.95
CA THR A 195 -16.58 -17.25 4.06
C THR A 195 -16.96 -16.14 5.03
N ASP A 196 -18.23 -16.04 5.41
CA ASP A 196 -18.67 -15.15 6.50
C ASP A 196 -18.11 -15.69 7.83
N PRO A 197 -17.23 -14.95 8.56
CA PRO A 197 -16.68 -15.39 9.83
C PRO A 197 -17.74 -15.65 10.90
N SER A 198 -18.93 -15.03 10.76
CA SER A 198 -20.04 -15.16 11.72
C SER A 198 -21.03 -16.27 11.39
N LYS A 199 -21.02 -16.79 10.14
CA LYS A 199 -22.05 -17.73 9.67
C LYS A 199 -21.51 -19.03 9.06
N GLY A 200 -20.22 -19.14 8.79
CA GLY A 200 -19.63 -20.35 8.18
C GLY A 200 -20.18 -20.66 6.77
N GLN A 201 -20.94 -19.74 6.17
CA GLN A 201 -21.53 -19.86 4.85
C GLN A 201 -20.71 -19.05 3.83
N PRO A 202 -20.69 -19.46 2.54
CA PRO A 202 -20.17 -18.61 1.48
C PRO A 202 -20.93 -17.28 1.49
N LEU A 203 -20.21 -16.17 1.66
CA LEU A 203 -20.74 -14.84 1.40
C LEU A 203 -21.27 -14.83 -0.04
N ALA A 204 -22.51 -14.37 -0.21
CA ALA A 204 -23.09 -14.18 -1.53
C ALA A 204 -22.09 -13.37 -2.39
N ALA A 205 -21.72 -13.93 -3.54
CA ALA A 205 -20.82 -13.26 -4.46
C ALA A 205 -21.58 -12.04 -5.03
N ILE A 206 -21.20 -10.84 -4.59
CA ILE A 206 -21.73 -9.61 -5.19
C ILE A 206 -21.37 -9.58 -6.68
N SER A 207 -22.21 -8.97 -7.52
CA SER A 207 -21.91 -8.78 -8.95
C SER A 207 -20.90 -7.62 -9.16
N MET A 208 -20.40 -7.44 -10.38
CA MET A 208 -19.53 -6.30 -10.70
C MET A 208 -20.30 -4.99 -10.59
N GLU A 209 -21.56 -4.99 -11.04
CA GLU A 209 -22.47 -3.85 -11.02
C GLU A 209 -22.78 -3.44 -9.57
N GLU A 210 -23.09 -4.41 -8.71
CA GLU A 210 -23.27 -4.15 -7.27
C GLU A 210 -21.98 -3.61 -6.64
N ALA A 211 -20.83 -4.20 -6.96
CA ALA A 211 -19.54 -3.72 -6.47
C ALA A 211 -19.21 -2.30 -6.95
N PHE A 212 -19.60 -1.97 -8.18
CA PHE A 212 -19.43 -0.65 -8.77
C PHE A 212 -20.27 0.39 -8.04
N GLU A 213 -21.56 0.11 -7.82
CA GLU A 213 -22.46 0.99 -7.07
C GLU A 213 -21.94 1.24 -5.65
N LEU A 214 -21.44 0.20 -4.99
CA LEU A 214 -20.82 0.29 -3.67
C LEU A 214 -19.55 1.15 -3.70
N PHE A 215 -18.69 0.96 -4.70
CA PHE A 215 -17.48 1.79 -4.89
C PHE A 215 -17.86 3.27 -5.10
N CYS A 216 -18.88 3.57 -5.90
CA CYS A 216 -19.38 4.92 -6.13
C CYS A 216 -19.93 5.57 -4.84
N LYS A 217 -20.52 4.77 -3.96
CA LYS A 217 -20.94 5.18 -2.61
C LYS A 217 -19.79 5.25 -1.58
N GLY A 218 -18.56 4.99 -2.01
CA GLY A 218 -17.36 5.04 -1.18
C GLY A 218 -17.06 3.75 -0.40
N VAL A 219 -17.84 2.68 -0.59
CA VAL A 219 -17.68 1.39 0.11
C VAL A 219 -16.67 0.52 -0.64
N SER A 220 -15.39 0.71 -0.34
CA SER A 220 -14.26 -0.10 -0.82
C SER A 220 -13.18 -0.15 0.24
N ILE A 221 -12.22 -1.08 0.14
CA ILE A 221 -11.06 -1.06 1.04
C ILE A 221 -10.37 0.33 1.01
N THR A 222 -10.17 0.91 2.18
CA THR A 222 -9.73 2.28 2.48
C THR A 222 -10.46 3.39 1.72
N GLY A 223 -11.67 3.11 1.25
CA GLY A 223 -12.58 4.10 0.67
C GLY A 223 -13.30 4.93 1.74
N PRO A 224 -13.91 6.08 1.38
CA PRO A 224 -14.18 6.54 0.02
C PRO A 224 -12.94 6.93 -0.78
N PHE A 225 -12.87 6.50 -2.06
CA PHE A 225 -11.69 6.69 -2.90
C PHE A 225 -11.32 8.17 -3.08
N TRP A 226 -12.32 9.02 -3.35
CA TRP A 226 -12.09 10.44 -3.63
C TRP A 226 -11.59 11.20 -2.41
N ASP A 227 -12.19 10.96 -1.24
CA ASP A 227 -11.75 11.54 0.02
C ASP A 227 -10.30 11.11 0.35
N HIS A 228 -9.99 9.82 0.15
CA HIS A 228 -8.63 9.31 0.32
C HIS A 228 -7.63 10.05 -0.59
N VAL A 229 -7.94 10.21 -1.88
CA VAL A 229 -7.07 10.95 -2.82
C VAL A 229 -6.96 12.42 -2.44
N LEU A 230 -8.09 13.06 -2.11
CA LEU A 230 -8.18 14.49 -1.90
C LEU A 230 -7.37 14.94 -0.68
N ASP A 231 -7.37 14.17 0.41
CA ASP A 231 -6.60 14.53 1.60
C ASP A 231 -5.09 14.52 1.32
N TYR A 232 -4.58 13.54 0.57
CA TYR A 232 -3.18 13.52 0.15
C TYR A 232 -2.85 14.61 -0.88
N TRP A 233 -3.80 14.98 -1.75
CA TRP A 233 -3.64 16.12 -2.66
C TRP A 233 -3.48 17.42 -1.90
N LYS A 234 -4.39 17.73 -0.96
CA LYS A 234 -4.30 18.92 -0.11
C LYS A 234 -2.99 18.96 0.67
N ALA A 235 -2.61 17.83 1.27
CA ALA A 235 -1.35 17.70 1.98
C ALA A 235 -0.12 18.03 1.11
N SER A 236 -0.13 17.64 -0.17
CA SER A 236 0.97 17.94 -1.10
C SER A 236 1.06 19.42 -1.46
N LEU A 237 -0.05 20.16 -1.40
CA LEU A 237 -0.07 21.61 -1.60
C LEU A 237 0.38 22.35 -0.34
N GLU A 238 -0.02 21.86 0.84
CA GLU A 238 0.31 22.46 2.13
C GLU A 238 1.76 22.21 2.55
N ARG A 239 2.31 21.03 2.22
CA ARG A 239 3.63 20.57 2.68
C ARG A 239 4.45 19.95 1.54
N PRO A 240 4.78 20.71 0.49
CA PRO A 240 5.42 20.18 -0.72
C PRO A 240 6.80 19.55 -0.48
N ASP A 241 7.51 19.96 0.57
CA ASP A 241 8.81 19.37 0.95
C ASP A 241 8.69 17.99 1.63
N GLN A 242 7.52 17.69 2.18
CA GLN A 242 7.24 16.43 2.88
C GLN A 242 6.29 15.52 2.11
N VAL A 243 5.46 16.03 1.21
CA VAL A 243 4.46 15.24 0.48
C VAL A 243 4.51 15.53 -1.01
N VAL A 244 4.86 14.53 -1.81
CA VAL A 244 4.75 14.60 -3.28
C VAL A 244 3.56 13.80 -3.77
N PHE A 245 2.75 14.43 -4.61
CA PHE A 245 1.64 13.78 -5.30
C PHE A 245 2.03 13.45 -6.74
N MET A 246 1.90 12.19 -7.12
CA MET A 246 2.18 11.67 -8.46
C MET A 246 0.93 10.98 -9.03
N LYS A 247 0.81 10.94 -10.35
CA LYS A 247 -0.27 10.22 -11.04
C LYS A 247 0.30 9.08 -11.86
N TYR A 248 -0.34 7.92 -11.81
CA TYR A 248 0.07 6.73 -12.53
C TYR A 248 0.12 6.98 -14.04
N GLU A 249 -0.85 7.74 -14.55
CA GLU A 249 -0.97 8.10 -15.97
C GLU A 249 0.20 8.98 -16.42
N ASP A 250 0.57 10.01 -15.64
CA ASP A 250 1.71 10.88 -15.94
C ASP A 250 3.04 10.10 -15.93
N MET A 251 3.19 9.19 -14.96
CA MET A 251 4.35 8.29 -14.91
C MET A 251 4.41 7.34 -16.10
N LYS A 252 3.27 6.90 -16.64
CA LYS A 252 3.22 6.05 -17.84
C LYS A 252 3.49 6.85 -19.12
N MET A 253 3.15 8.14 -19.14
CA MET A 253 3.40 9.04 -20.25
C MET A 253 4.87 9.43 -20.37
N ASP A 254 5.51 9.79 -19.26
CA ASP A 254 6.96 10.09 -19.21
C ASP A 254 7.60 9.45 -17.97
N THR A 255 7.92 8.16 -18.09
CA THR A 255 8.50 7.41 -16.98
C THR A 255 9.87 7.94 -16.56
N MET A 256 10.71 8.33 -17.51
CA MET A 256 12.08 8.79 -17.23
C MET A 256 12.07 10.04 -16.34
N GLN A 257 11.30 11.06 -16.74
CA GLN A 257 11.23 12.31 -16.00
C GLN A 257 10.65 12.09 -14.59
N HIS A 258 9.59 11.30 -14.47
CA HIS A 258 8.95 11.05 -13.18
C HIS A 258 9.81 10.21 -12.24
N VAL A 259 10.60 9.27 -12.76
CA VAL A 259 11.57 8.50 -11.94
C VAL A 259 12.67 9.39 -11.41
N LYS A 260 13.17 10.36 -12.21
CA LYS A 260 14.14 11.36 -11.73
C LYS A 260 13.54 12.25 -10.65
N ARG A 261 12.33 12.77 -10.86
CA ARG A 261 11.58 13.58 -9.86
C ARG A 261 11.35 12.80 -8.56
N LEU A 262 10.98 11.52 -8.65
CA LEU A 262 10.82 10.65 -7.49
C LEU A 262 12.13 10.48 -6.73
N ALA A 263 13.23 10.25 -7.44
CA ALA A 263 14.55 10.10 -6.84
C ALA A 263 15.03 11.38 -6.13
N GLU A 264 14.82 12.55 -6.73
CA GLU A 264 15.12 13.84 -6.14
C GLU A 264 14.32 14.07 -4.85
N PHE A 265 13.00 13.87 -4.88
CA PHE A 265 12.15 14.02 -3.70
C PHE A 265 12.54 13.06 -2.57
N MET A 266 12.91 11.83 -2.90
CA MET A 266 13.41 10.85 -1.91
C MET A 266 14.81 11.19 -1.37
N GLY A 267 15.47 12.25 -1.84
CA GLY A 267 16.82 12.64 -1.39
C GLY A 267 17.91 11.76 -1.98
N HIS A 268 17.61 11.09 -3.10
CA HIS A 268 18.51 10.21 -3.82
C HIS A 268 18.63 10.62 -5.30
N PRO A 269 18.85 11.91 -5.63
CA PRO A 269 18.89 12.37 -7.02
C PRO A 269 19.96 11.61 -7.81
N PHE A 270 19.72 11.44 -9.11
CA PHE A 270 20.71 10.88 -10.01
C PHE A 270 21.77 11.94 -10.33
N SER A 271 23.03 11.54 -10.31
CA SER A 271 24.11 12.39 -10.82
C SER A 271 24.11 12.43 -12.34
N LEU A 272 24.71 13.47 -12.93
CA LEU A 272 24.88 13.58 -14.38
C LEU A 272 25.61 12.36 -14.97
N GLU A 273 26.53 11.76 -14.21
CA GLU A 273 27.25 10.55 -14.63
C GLU A 273 26.33 9.32 -14.63
N GLU A 274 25.52 9.11 -13.59
CA GLU A 274 24.52 8.04 -13.55
C GLU A 274 23.52 8.16 -14.72
N GLU A 275 23.14 9.39 -15.07
CA GLU A 275 22.27 9.63 -16.23
C GLU A 275 22.95 9.28 -17.55
N ARG A 276 24.21 9.72 -17.75
CA ARG A 276 25.01 9.41 -18.95
C ARG A 276 25.26 7.91 -19.10
N GLN A 277 25.46 7.20 -18.00
CA GLN A 277 25.65 5.75 -17.96
C GLN A 277 24.35 4.96 -18.15
N GLY A 278 23.19 5.62 -18.21
CA GLY A 278 21.91 4.96 -18.45
C GLY A 278 21.29 4.29 -17.22
N VAL A 279 21.79 4.57 -16.00
CA VAL A 279 21.32 3.95 -14.75
C VAL A 279 19.81 4.13 -14.55
N VAL A 280 19.28 5.30 -14.92
CA VAL A 280 17.83 5.57 -14.81
C VAL A 280 17.03 4.62 -15.72
N GLN A 281 17.50 4.39 -16.95
CA GLN A 281 16.85 3.48 -17.89
C GLN A 281 16.93 2.02 -17.40
N GLU A 282 18.05 1.63 -16.79
CA GLU A 282 18.21 0.28 -16.22
C GLU A 282 17.23 0.03 -15.08
N ILE A 283 17.05 0.99 -14.16
CA ILE A 283 16.04 0.92 -13.09
C ILE A 283 14.63 0.80 -13.68
N ILE A 284 14.31 1.58 -14.72
CA ILE A 284 13.02 1.53 -15.40
C ILE A 284 12.79 0.15 -16.02
N ASN A 285 13.80 -0.41 -16.69
CA ASN A 285 13.73 -1.74 -17.30
C ASN A 285 13.52 -2.84 -16.25
N LEU A 286 14.31 -2.80 -15.16
CA LEU A 286 14.21 -3.72 -14.04
C LEU A 286 12.81 -3.68 -13.39
N CYS A 287 12.26 -2.49 -13.21
CA CYS A 287 10.97 -2.27 -12.55
C CYS A 287 9.79 -2.29 -13.53
N SER A 288 10.02 -2.58 -14.82
CA SER A 288 8.97 -2.59 -15.82
C SER A 288 7.94 -3.68 -15.53
N PHE A 289 6.68 -3.46 -15.96
CA PHE A 289 5.63 -4.46 -15.84
C PHE A 289 6.06 -5.79 -16.46
N GLN A 290 6.58 -5.74 -17.70
CA GLN A 290 7.02 -6.92 -18.45
C GLN A 290 8.13 -7.69 -17.71
N ASN A 291 9.11 -6.99 -17.15
CA ASN A 291 10.16 -7.69 -16.40
C ASN A 291 9.59 -8.30 -15.12
N LEU A 292 8.97 -7.49 -14.26
CA LEU A 292 8.48 -7.93 -12.96
C LEU A 292 7.46 -9.06 -13.05
N SER A 293 6.49 -8.98 -13.97
CA SER A 293 5.46 -10.01 -14.11
C SER A 293 6.00 -11.36 -14.60
N ASN A 294 7.17 -11.37 -15.25
CA ASN A 294 7.77 -12.58 -15.81
C ASN A 294 8.76 -13.29 -14.87
N LEU A 295 9.11 -12.67 -13.75
CA LEU A 295 9.98 -13.30 -12.75
C LEU A 295 9.27 -14.45 -12.04
N GLU A 296 9.98 -15.54 -11.79
CA GLU A 296 9.40 -16.74 -11.15
C GLU A 296 8.79 -16.44 -9.77
N VAL A 297 9.44 -15.60 -8.97
CA VAL A 297 8.89 -15.15 -7.67
C VAL A 297 7.52 -14.47 -7.80
N ASN A 298 7.24 -13.81 -8.92
CA ASN A 298 5.98 -13.11 -9.15
C ASN A 298 4.93 -13.97 -9.86
N LYS A 299 5.33 -15.06 -10.52
CA LYS A 299 4.42 -16.03 -11.13
C LYS A 299 3.88 -17.06 -10.13
N SER A 300 4.76 -17.60 -9.29
CA SER A 300 4.45 -18.75 -8.42
C SER A 300 4.56 -18.44 -6.93
N GLY A 301 5.27 -17.36 -6.56
CA GLY A 301 5.41 -16.94 -5.17
C GLY A 301 4.11 -16.40 -4.58
N ALA A 302 4.12 -16.21 -3.26
CA ALA A 302 3.00 -15.64 -2.53
C ALA A 302 3.47 -14.65 -1.47
N TYR A 303 2.66 -13.61 -1.28
CA TYR A 303 2.81 -12.63 -0.23
C TYR A 303 1.89 -13.01 0.93
N ARG A 304 2.49 -13.26 2.09
CA ARG A 304 1.78 -13.59 3.33
C ARG A 304 1.58 -12.32 4.14
N VAL A 305 0.33 -11.96 4.37
CA VAL A 305 -0.03 -10.96 5.36
C VAL A 305 -0.34 -11.71 6.65
N HIS A 306 0.59 -11.65 7.61
CA HIS A 306 0.38 -12.28 8.90
C HIS A 306 -0.53 -11.39 9.75
N ILE A 307 -1.53 -12.04 10.32
CA ILE A 307 -2.42 -11.47 11.32
C ILE A 307 -1.82 -11.88 12.65
N ALA A 308 -1.83 -10.99 13.65
CA ALA A 308 -1.46 -11.37 15.00
C ALA A 308 -2.21 -12.66 15.39
N SER A 309 -1.43 -13.70 15.68
CA SER A 309 -1.84 -15.11 15.79
C SER A 309 -2.91 -15.38 16.84
N GLN A 310 -3.23 -14.39 17.68
CA GLN A 310 -4.17 -14.50 18.79
C GLN A 310 -5.64 -14.26 18.38
N THR A 311 -5.92 -13.84 17.15
CA THR A 311 -7.32 -13.67 16.67
C THR A 311 -7.94 -14.95 16.10
N GLY A 312 -7.19 -16.06 16.02
CA GLY A 312 -7.64 -17.32 15.41
C GLY A 312 -7.83 -17.24 13.88
N GLN A 313 -7.45 -16.13 13.25
CA GLN A 313 -7.57 -15.93 11.80
C GLN A 313 -6.34 -16.48 11.07
N THR A 314 -6.57 -17.22 9.99
CA THR A 314 -5.52 -17.70 9.09
C THR A 314 -4.83 -16.53 8.38
N PRO A 315 -3.49 -16.56 8.21
CA PRO A 315 -2.77 -15.55 7.44
C PRO A 315 -3.39 -15.38 6.04
N LEU A 316 -3.58 -14.13 5.62
CA LEU A 316 -4.07 -13.84 4.27
C LEU A 316 -2.93 -14.12 3.29
N LEU A 317 -3.12 -15.15 2.45
CA LEU A 317 -2.18 -15.53 1.42
C LEU A 317 -2.61 -14.93 0.08
N VAL A 318 -1.76 -14.06 -0.47
CA VAL A 318 -1.96 -13.47 -1.80
C VAL A 318 -0.94 -14.07 -2.76
N ASN A 319 -1.38 -14.77 -3.81
CA ASN A 319 -0.46 -15.18 -4.87
C ASN A 319 0.12 -13.92 -5.53
N ASN A 320 1.44 -13.86 -5.74
CA ASN A 320 2.09 -12.67 -6.28
C ASN A 320 1.59 -12.30 -7.68
N SER A 321 1.17 -13.27 -8.48
CA SER A 321 0.55 -13.04 -9.79
C SER A 321 -0.77 -12.27 -9.70
N ALA A 322 -1.38 -12.15 -8.51
CA ALA A 322 -2.54 -11.30 -8.29
C ALA A 322 -2.22 -9.80 -8.43
N PHE A 323 -0.96 -9.39 -8.20
CA PHE A 323 -0.53 -7.99 -8.32
C PHE A 323 -0.28 -7.55 -9.76
N PHE A 324 -0.12 -8.51 -10.69
CA PHE A 324 0.16 -8.25 -12.10
C PHE A 324 -1.06 -8.64 -12.96
N ARG A 325 -1.60 -7.68 -13.73
CA ARG A 325 -2.76 -7.89 -14.60
C ARG A 325 -2.51 -7.41 -16.03
N ARG A 326 -2.51 -6.10 -16.25
CA ARG A 326 -2.20 -5.49 -17.57
C ARG A 326 -1.13 -4.40 -17.50
N GLY A 327 -1.14 -3.57 -16.44
CA GLY A 327 -0.17 -2.48 -16.32
C GLY A 327 -0.36 -1.36 -17.35
N GLU A 328 -1.59 -1.18 -17.83
CA GLU A 328 -1.98 -0.24 -18.89
C GLU A 328 -2.91 0.85 -18.33
N VAL A 329 -3.05 1.96 -19.04
CA VAL A 329 -3.99 3.07 -18.76
C VAL A 329 -5.21 2.94 -19.67
N GLY A 330 -6.41 3.15 -19.14
CA GLY A 330 -7.66 3.21 -19.91
C GLY A 330 -8.30 1.85 -20.19
N ASP A 331 -7.83 0.79 -19.54
CA ASP A 331 -8.38 -0.56 -19.71
C ASP A 331 -9.82 -0.68 -19.17
N SER A 332 -10.26 0.25 -18.33
CA SER A 332 -11.65 0.35 -17.87
C SER A 332 -12.68 0.35 -19.00
N LYS A 333 -12.34 0.90 -20.18
CA LYS A 333 -13.21 0.90 -21.37
C LYS A 333 -13.56 -0.50 -21.90
N ASN A 334 -12.76 -1.50 -21.57
CA ASN A 334 -12.99 -2.90 -21.97
C ASN A 334 -13.91 -3.66 -20.99
N HIS A 335 -14.26 -3.04 -19.86
CA HIS A 335 -14.91 -3.71 -18.74
C HIS A 335 -16.16 -2.99 -18.24
N LEU A 336 -16.24 -1.68 -18.39
CA LEU A 336 -17.35 -0.84 -17.90
C LEU A 336 -18.21 -0.35 -19.06
N THR A 337 -19.52 -0.23 -18.83
CA THR A 337 -20.42 0.41 -19.79
C THR A 337 -20.15 1.91 -19.86
N VAL A 338 -20.66 2.57 -20.91
CA VAL A 338 -20.52 4.02 -21.08
C VAL A 338 -21.12 4.77 -19.89
N GLU A 339 -22.29 4.32 -19.41
CA GLU A 339 -23.00 4.93 -18.28
C GLU A 339 -22.18 4.83 -16.99
N MET A 340 -21.53 3.69 -16.74
CA MET A 340 -20.64 3.50 -15.59
C MET A 340 -19.40 4.40 -15.67
N LEU A 341 -18.81 4.55 -16.86
CA LEU A 341 -17.66 5.43 -17.07
C LEU A 341 -18.05 6.90 -16.79
N GLU A 342 -19.16 7.36 -17.38
CA GLU A 342 -19.69 8.71 -17.19
C GLU A 342 -20.08 9.00 -15.73
N HIS A 343 -20.63 8.00 -15.03
CA HIS A 343 -20.98 8.12 -13.62
C HIS A 343 -19.74 8.38 -12.75
N LEU A 344 -18.66 7.63 -12.96
CA LEU A 344 -17.40 7.86 -12.25
C LEU A 344 -16.75 9.20 -12.62
N ASP A 345 -16.84 9.62 -13.89
CA ASP A 345 -16.34 10.92 -14.32
C ASP A 345 -17.06 12.07 -13.61
N LYS A 346 -18.39 11.98 -13.50
CA LYS A 346 -19.21 12.95 -12.78
C LYS A 346 -18.84 13.04 -11.30
N ILE A 347 -18.75 11.90 -10.59
CA ILE A 347 -18.35 11.90 -9.17
C ILE A 347 -16.95 12.50 -9.01
N THR A 348 -16.02 12.16 -9.92
CA THR A 348 -14.65 12.66 -9.86
C THR A 348 -14.57 14.16 -10.02
N GLU A 349 -15.29 14.72 -10.99
CA GLU A 349 -15.38 16.18 -11.19
C GLU A 349 -16.03 16.86 -9.99
N GLU A 350 -17.15 16.33 -9.48
CA GLU A 350 -17.85 16.89 -8.31
C GLU A 350 -16.97 16.90 -7.05
N LYS A 351 -16.20 15.84 -6.82
CA LYS A 351 -15.38 15.66 -5.60
C LYS A 351 -14.02 16.34 -5.68
N LEU A 352 -13.39 16.36 -6.85
CA LEU A 352 -11.99 16.79 -7.00
C LEU A 352 -11.82 18.07 -7.82
N GLY A 353 -12.78 18.38 -8.72
CA GLY A 353 -12.66 19.49 -9.68
C GLY A 353 -12.53 20.86 -9.00
N SER A 354 -13.29 21.10 -7.93
CA SER A 354 -13.20 22.34 -7.14
C SER A 354 -11.83 22.55 -6.45
N PHE A 355 -11.03 21.49 -6.32
CA PHE A 355 -9.68 21.52 -5.76
C PHE A 355 -8.58 21.53 -6.84
N GLY A 356 -8.96 21.69 -8.12
CA GLY A 356 -8.04 21.71 -9.26
C GLY A 356 -7.41 20.35 -9.59
N LEU A 357 -7.90 19.25 -9.00
CA LEU A 357 -7.38 17.91 -9.24
C LEU A 357 -8.20 17.19 -10.30
N LYS A 358 -7.52 16.75 -11.37
CA LYS A 358 -8.07 15.89 -12.44
C LYS A 358 -7.36 14.54 -12.45
N LEU A 359 -8.12 13.44 -12.52
CA LEU A 359 -7.63 12.06 -12.57
C LEU A 359 -8.19 11.29 -13.77
#